data_AF-A0A939ZLP1-F1
#
_entry.id   AF-A0A939ZLP1-F1
#
_cell.length_a   1.000
_cell.length_b   1.000
_cell.length_c   1.000
_cell.angle_alpha   90.00
_cell.angle_beta   90.00
_cell.angle_gamma   90.00
#
_symmetry.space_group_name_H-M   'P 1'
#
loop_
_entity.id
_entity.type
_entity.pdbx_description
1 polymer ?
#
loop_
_entity_poly.entity_id
_entity_poly.type
_entity_poly.pdbx_seq_one_letter_code
_entity_poly.pdbx_strand_id
1 'polypeptide(L)'
;MDKKARIFNRICFAIFVIGLVADTALMGLFEWFSASFGVTFREIIYTMKSPLAGANNDFFSGAVRYVAPKLAAFIIILAVGVFVFFVVGRYVSTDIIWDRTKGSEKKIDALKLIKALLFIATVGYSFYVIYSINDRLEISSFIRDYNSGTEIYDEYYVKPDVEAITCDRPKNLIYIYMESMETTYASKEVGGEQPEINYIPNLTALADENVSFSDEDGLGGFISAKNT
;
A
#
# COMPACT_ATOMS: atom_id res chain seq x y z
N MET A 1 36.95 -4.57 30.28
CA MET A 1 35.78 -4.92 29.44
C MET A 1 36.04 -6.29 28.80
N ASP A 2 35.20 -7.28 29.11
CA ASP A 2 35.33 -8.67 28.66
C ASP A 2 35.31 -8.78 27.10
N LYS A 3 36.10 -9.69 26.53
CA LYS A 3 36.18 -9.95 25.07
C LYS A 3 34.80 -10.30 24.52
N LYS A 4 33.99 -11.05 25.27
CA LYS A 4 32.60 -11.38 24.94
C LYS A 4 31.70 -10.14 24.84
N ALA A 5 31.80 -9.22 25.79
CA ALA A 5 31.02 -7.98 25.79
C ALA A 5 31.36 -7.06 24.60
N ARG A 6 32.63 -7.03 24.18
CA ARG A 6 33.05 -6.29 22.97
C ARG A 6 32.49 -6.89 21.68
N ILE A 7 32.46 -8.21 21.57
CA ILE A 7 31.91 -8.90 20.39
C ILE A 7 30.39 -8.68 20.32
N PHE A 8 29.68 -8.86 21.43
CA PHE A 8 28.23 -8.63 21.53
C PHE A 8 27.84 -7.22 21.08
N ASN A 9 28.51 -6.19 21.59
CA ASN A 9 28.23 -4.80 21.21
C ASN A 9 28.45 -4.51 19.72
N ARG A 10 29.43 -5.16 19.08
CA ARG A 10 29.67 -5.02 17.63
C ARG A 10 28.56 -5.66 16.81
N ILE A 11 28.06 -6.82 17.25
CA ILE A 11 26.94 -7.51 16.59
C ILE A 11 25.67 -6.67 16.70
N CYS A 12 25.33 -6.17 17.89
CA CYS A 12 24.17 -5.30 18.08
C CYS A 12 24.25 -4.03 17.21
N PHE A 13 25.42 -3.43 17.10
CA PHE A 13 25.64 -2.27 16.24
C PHE A 13 25.49 -2.61 14.75
N ALA A 14 25.98 -3.77 14.31
CA ALA A 14 25.82 -4.21 12.92
C ALA A 14 24.34 -4.45 12.58
N ILE A 15 23.60 -5.15 13.45
CA ILE A 15 22.15 -5.36 13.29
C ILE A 15 21.41 -4.02 13.21
N PHE A 16 21.77 -3.08 14.09
CA PHE A 16 21.21 -1.74 14.09
C PHE A 16 21.41 -0.99 12.77
N VAL A 17 22.64 -0.99 12.24
CA VAL A 17 22.95 -0.33 10.94
C VAL A 17 22.19 -1.01 9.80
N ILE A 18 22.13 -2.35 9.81
CA ILE A 18 21.38 -3.10 8.79
C ILE A 18 19.89 -2.74 8.84
N GLY A 19 19.30 -2.62 10.04
CA GLY A 19 17.91 -2.21 10.22
C GLY A 19 17.64 -0.82 9.64
N LEU A 20 18.49 0.17 9.94
CA LEU A 20 18.35 1.52 9.37
C LEU A 20 18.42 1.55 7.85
N VAL A 21 19.38 0.82 7.27
CA VAL A 21 19.52 0.72 5.81
C VAL A 21 18.29 0.05 5.19
N ALA A 22 17.75 -0.99 5.84
CA ALA A 22 16.53 -1.66 5.41
C ALA A 22 15.32 -0.72 5.46
N ASP A 23 15.13 0.04 6.55
CA ASP A 23 14.03 0.99 6.70
C ASP A 23 14.09 2.09 5.63
N THR A 24 15.28 2.64 5.35
CA THR A 24 15.46 3.64 4.29
C THR A 24 15.21 3.06 2.89
N ALA A 25 15.67 1.84 2.62
CA ALA A 25 15.38 1.15 1.36
C ALA A 25 13.88 0.90 1.20
N LEU A 26 13.21 0.45 2.27
CA LEU A 26 11.79 0.19 2.29
C LEU A 26 10.97 1.47 2.07
N MET A 27 11.34 2.57 2.73
CA MET A 27 10.71 3.88 2.53
C MET A 27 10.91 4.38 1.08
N GLY A 28 12.12 4.25 0.54
CA GLY A 28 12.40 4.65 -0.85
C GLY A 28 11.60 3.84 -1.87
N LEU A 29 11.46 2.53 -1.64
CA LEU A 29 10.61 1.66 -2.46
C LEU A 29 9.14 2.06 -2.37
N PHE A 30 8.67 2.34 -1.15
CA PHE A 30 7.30 2.79 -0.90
C PHE A 30 6.99 4.13 -1.57
N GLU A 31 7.90 5.10 -1.51
CA GLU A 31 7.76 6.39 -2.19
C GLU A 31 7.68 6.22 -3.72
N TRP A 32 8.58 5.43 -4.29
CA TRP A 32 8.58 5.14 -5.73
C TRP A 32 7.27 4.48 -6.15
N PHE A 33 6.85 3.46 -5.40
CA PHE A 33 5.64 2.70 -5.68
C PHE A 33 4.40 3.59 -5.61
N SER A 34 4.28 4.38 -4.54
CA SER A 34 3.16 5.30 -4.32
C SER A 34 3.08 6.37 -5.41
N ALA A 35 4.23 6.88 -5.87
CA ALA A 35 4.29 7.86 -6.96
C ALA A 35 3.99 7.25 -8.34
N SER A 36 4.30 5.97 -8.55
CA SER A 36 4.16 5.33 -9.87
C SER A 36 2.77 4.74 -10.09
N PHE A 37 2.15 4.17 -9.05
CA PHE A 37 0.89 3.42 -9.20
C PHE A 37 -0.27 4.05 -8.44
N GLY A 38 -0.02 4.62 -7.26
CA GLY A 38 -1.09 5.19 -6.43
C GLY A 38 -2.14 4.17 -5.97
N VAL A 39 -1.81 2.87 -5.99
CA VAL A 39 -2.71 1.75 -5.65
C VAL A 39 -2.53 1.26 -4.21
N THR A 40 -3.55 0.62 -3.68
CA THR A 40 -3.61 -0.03 -2.36
C THR A 40 -2.92 -1.40 -2.35
N PHE A 41 -2.68 -1.96 -1.16
CA PHE A 41 -2.08 -3.29 -1.02
C PHE A 41 -2.90 -4.40 -1.69
N ARG A 42 -4.24 -4.28 -1.71
CA ARG A 42 -5.15 -5.24 -2.34
C ARG A 42 -4.87 -5.39 -3.83
N GLU A 43 -4.72 -4.26 -4.52
CA GLU A 43 -4.47 -4.20 -5.96
C GLU A 43 -3.06 -4.72 -6.31
N ILE A 44 -2.08 -4.51 -5.42
CA ILE A 44 -0.74 -5.12 -5.55
C ILE A 44 -0.86 -6.65 -5.58
N ILE A 45 -1.54 -7.22 -4.59
CA ILE A 45 -1.70 -8.68 -4.49
C ILE A 45 -2.49 -9.22 -5.69
N TYR A 46 -3.51 -8.53 -6.15
CA TYR A 46 -4.28 -8.91 -7.34
C TYR A 46 -3.40 -8.93 -8.60
N THR A 47 -2.60 -7.89 -8.80
CA THR A 47 -1.70 -7.76 -9.95
C THR A 47 -0.61 -8.84 -9.93
N MET A 48 -0.05 -9.14 -8.74
CA MET A 48 0.95 -10.20 -8.59
C MET A 48 0.39 -11.60 -8.84
N LYS A 49 -0.90 -11.82 -8.54
CA LYS A 49 -1.59 -13.10 -8.79
C LYS A 49 -2.06 -13.24 -10.24
N SER A 50 -2.23 -12.12 -10.94
CA SER A 50 -2.58 -12.10 -12.35
C SER A 50 -1.41 -12.62 -13.21
N PRO A 51 -1.66 -13.36 -14.30
CA PRO A 51 -0.59 -13.85 -15.16
C PRO A 51 0.21 -12.68 -15.76
N LEU A 52 1.48 -12.53 -15.35
CA LEU A 52 2.39 -11.47 -15.84
C LEU A 52 3.06 -11.83 -17.18
N ALA A 53 2.52 -12.79 -17.93
CA ALA A 53 3.12 -13.26 -19.18
C ALA A 53 3.17 -12.13 -20.21
N GLY A 54 4.39 -11.70 -20.58
CA GLY A 54 4.62 -10.59 -21.51
C GLY A 54 4.81 -9.21 -20.87
N ALA A 55 4.79 -9.11 -19.54
CA ALA A 55 5.06 -7.84 -18.85
C ALA A 55 6.52 -7.41 -19.03
N ASN A 56 6.72 -6.11 -19.27
CA ASN A 56 8.05 -5.54 -19.43
C ASN A 56 8.78 -5.43 -18.07
N ASN A 57 10.02 -5.94 -18.01
CA ASN A 57 10.86 -5.90 -16.80
C ASN A 57 11.36 -4.50 -16.43
N ASP A 58 11.09 -3.49 -17.26
CA ASP A 58 11.44 -2.08 -17.00
C ASP A 58 10.90 -1.59 -15.64
N PHE A 59 9.81 -2.17 -15.15
CA PHE A 59 9.29 -1.98 -13.80
C PHE A 59 10.37 -2.08 -12.72
N PHE A 60 11.12 -3.19 -12.68
CA PHE A 60 12.15 -3.42 -11.66
C PHE A 60 13.32 -2.44 -11.80
N SER A 61 13.67 -2.11 -13.04
CA SER A 61 14.74 -1.17 -13.32
C SER A 61 14.38 0.26 -12.88
N GLY A 62 13.10 0.64 -12.99
CA GLY A 62 12.57 1.92 -12.51
C GLY A 62 12.70 2.06 -11.00
N ALA A 63 12.30 1.02 -10.25
CA ALA A 63 12.45 0.97 -8.80
C ALA A 63 13.91 1.16 -8.37
N VAL A 64 14.83 0.41 -8.99
CA VAL A 64 16.26 0.48 -8.68
C VAL A 64 16.83 1.87 -8.98
N ARG A 65 16.48 2.48 -10.12
CA ARG A 65 16.96 3.83 -10.50
C ARG A 65 16.49 4.90 -9.53
N TYR A 66 15.30 4.76 -8.95
CA TYR A 66 14.78 5.71 -7.97
C TYR A 66 15.39 5.51 -6.58
N VAL A 67 15.54 4.26 -6.14
CA VAL A 67 15.98 3.95 -4.76
C VAL A 67 17.50 4.01 -4.60
N ALA A 68 18.26 3.52 -5.58
CA ALA A 68 19.72 3.37 -5.45
C ALA A 68 20.46 4.69 -5.15
N PRO A 69 20.14 5.85 -5.77
CA PRO A 69 20.82 7.11 -5.45
C PRO A 69 20.53 7.59 -4.02
N LYS A 70 19.28 7.46 -3.57
CA LYS A 70 18.87 7.83 -2.20
C LYS A 70 19.55 6.95 -1.17
N LEU A 71 19.59 5.65 -1.42
CA LEU A 71 20.25 4.68 -0.55
C LEU A 71 21.77 4.92 -0.50
N ALA A 72 22.41 5.19 -1.64
CA ALA A 72 23.83 5.51 -1.70
C ALA A 72 24.16 6.79 -0.92
N ALA A 73 23.36 7.85 -1.09
CA ALA A 73 23.52 9.09 -0.33
C ALA A 73 23.38 8.85 1.19
N PHE A 74 22.38 8.05 1.61
CA PHE A 74 22.20 7.69 3.00
C PHE A 74 23.39 6.91 3.58
N ILE A 75 23.90 5.91 2.84
CA ILE A 75 25.08 5.13 3.26
C ILE A 75 26.32 6.01 3.41
N ILE A 76 26.52 6.97 2.50
CA ILE A 76 27.63 7.94 2.58
C ILE A 76 27.50 8.81 3.83
N ILE A 77 26.31 9.37 4.08
CA ILE A 77 26.04 10.18 5.28
C ILE A 77 26.28 9.36 6.56
N LEU A 78 25.82 8.12 6.59
CA LEU A 78 26.02 7.21 7.72
C LEU A 78 27.50 6.89 7.93
N ALA A 79 28.26 6.61 6.87
CA ALA A 79 29.70 6.35 6.94
C ALA A 79 30.48 7.58 7.45
N VAL A 80 30.14 8.77 6.96
CA VAL A 80 30.73 10.04 7.43
C VAL A 80 30.37 10.28 8.91
N GLY A 81 29.11 10.08 9.30
CA GLY A 81 28.67 10.23 10.69
C GLY A 81 29.40 9.29 11.65
N VAL A 82 29.58 8.03 11.25
CA VAL A 82 30.37 7.05 12.02
C VAL A 82 31.84 7.47 12.09
N PHE A 83 32.44 7.91 10.98
CA PHE A 83 33.82 8.37 10.95
C PHE A 83 34.05 9.57 11.89
N VAL A 84 33.19 10.60 11.81
CA VAL A 84 33.23 11.77 12.68
C VAL A 84 33.07 11.37 14.14
N PHE A 85 32.13 10.48 14.45
CA PHE A 85 31.94 9.97 15.82
C PHE A 85 33.22 9.29 16.35
N PHE A 86 33.92 8.49 15.53
CA PHE A 86 35.18 7.85 15.91
C PHE A 86 36.36 8.81 16.06
N VAL A 87 36.42 9.87 15.26
CA VAL A 87 37.48 10.89 15.34
C VAL A 87 37.25 11.81 16.54
N VAL A 88 36.06 12.40 16.65
CA VAL A 88 35.71 13.31 17.75
C VAL A 88 35.71 12.59 19.10
N GLY A 89 35.24 11.34 19.14
CA GLY A 89 35.29 10.51 20.33
C GLY A 89 36.69 10.19 20.85
N ARG A 90 37.76 10.47 20.09
CA ARG A 90 39.16 10.41 20.58
C ARG A 90 39.63 11.70 21.26
N TYR A 91 39.03 12.84 20.95
CA TYR A 91 39.48 14.17 21.40
C TYR A 91 38.59 14.77 22.50
N VAL A 92 37.35 14.30 22.63
CA VAL A 92 36.40 14.81 23.63
C VAL A 92 36.33 13.84 24.80
N SER A 93 36.65 14.33 26.00
CA SER A 93 36.39 13.61 27.25
C SER A 93 34.89 13.70 27.58
N THR A 94 34.22 12.57 27.79
CA THR A 94 32.74 12.45 27.78
C THR A 94 32.11 12.40 29.17
N ASP A 95 32.88 12.79 30.19
CA ASP A 95 32.41 12.87 31.58
C ASP A 95 31.62 14.16 31.80
N ILE A 96 30.28 14.06 31.83
CA ILE A 96 29.43 15.14 32.34
C ILE A 96 29.27 14.94 33.85
N ILE A 97 29.84 15.86 34.64
CA ILE A 97 29.69 15.88 36.10
C ILE A 97 28.32 16.50 36.41
N TRP A 98 27.36 15.71 36.88
CA TRP A 98 25.98 16.14 37.07
C TRP A 98 25.64 16.60 38.49
N ASP A 99 26.44 16.27 39.51
CA ASP A 99 26.17 16.72 40.87
C ASP A 99 27.46 16.86 41.70
N ARG A 100 27.60 17.99 42.40
CA ARG A 100 28.71 18.29 43.33
C ARG A 100 28.20 18.44 44.76
N THR A 101 27.06 17.82 45.09
CA THR A 101 26.53 17.80 46.46
C THR A 101 26.53 16.38 47.04
N LYS A 102 27.31 16.22 48.12
CA LYS A 102 27.46 15.02 48.97
C LYS A 102 27.94 13.71 48.30
N GLY A 103 29.27 13.56 48.25
CA GLY A 103 29.94 12.29 48.60
C GLY A 103 29.92 11.13 47.60
N SER A 104 29.16 11.18 46.51
CA SER A 104 29.33 10.24 45.39
C SER A 104 29.29 10.98 44.06
N GLU A 105 30.41 11.04 43.35
CA GLU A 105 30.44 11.55 41.98
C GLU A 105 29.66 10.60 41.07
N LYS A 106 28.39 10.90 40.79
CA LYS A 106 27.64 10.19 39.75
C LYS A 106 27.98 10.82 38.40
N LYS A 107 28.96 10.22 37.71
CA LYS A 107 29.30 10.57 36.34
C LYS A 107 28.28 9.96 35.38
N ILE A 108 27.60 10.82 34.62
CA ILE A 108 26.80 10.35 33.49
C ILE A 108 27.72 10.35 32.26
N ASP A 109 27.88 9.18 31.68
CA ASP A 109 28.65 9.00 30.45
C ASP A 109 27.81 9.55 29.29
N ALA A 110 28.19 10.73 28.76
CA ALA A 110 27.47 11.40 27.68
C ALA A 110 27.31 10.51 26.44
N LEU A 111 28.23 9.56 26.22
CA LEU A 111 28.14 8.59 25.13
C LEU A 111 27.00 7.59 25.34
N LYS A 112 26.68 7.23 26.59
CA LYS A 112 25.54 6.37 26.88
C LYS A 112 24.22 7.08 26.58
N LEU A 113 24.12 8.37 26.91
CA LEU A 113 22.96 9.20 26.57
C LEU A 113 22.79 9.36 25.05
N ILE A 114 23.86 9.70 24.32
CA ILE A 114 23.82 9.83 22.86
C ILE A 114 23.41 8.51 22.20
N LYS A 115 23.97 7.37 22.64
CA LYS A 115 23.59 6.05 22.13
C LYS A 115 22.13 5.72 22.40
N ALA A 116 21.61 6.06 23.59
CA ALA A 116 20.20 5.86 23.93
C ALA A 116 19.29 6.72 23.05
N LEU A 117 19.63 7.99 22.82
CA LEU A 117 18.87 8.89 21.94
C LEU A 117 18.86 8.41 20.49
N LEU A 118 20.01 7.97 19.97
CA LEU A 118 20.11 7.40 18.61
C LEU A 118 19.27 6.13 18.47
N PHE A 119 19.25 5.29 19.51
CA PHE A 119 18.42 4.09 19.53
C PHE A 119 16.93 4.45 19.49
N ILE A 120 16.48 5.38 20.34
CA ILE A 120 15.09 5.86 20.37
C ILE A 120 14.69 6.48 19.02
N ALA A 121 15.56 7.31 18.43
CA ALA A 121 15.31 7.92 17.13
C ALA A 121 15.15 6.88 16.01
N THR A 122 15.95 5.81 16.06
CA THR A 122 15.88 4.71 15.07
C THR A 122 14.61 3.91 15.23
N VAL A 123 14.25 3.52 16.46
CA VAL A 123 12.98 2.82 16.73
C VAL A 123 11.80 3.68 16.29
N GLY A 124 11.84 4.98 16.58
CA GLY A 124 10.83 5.94 16.12
C GLY A 124 10.74 6.02 14.60
N TYR A 125 11.88 6.00 13.89
CA TYR A 125 11.91 5.95 12.43
C TYR A 125 11.30 4.66 11.88
N SER A 126 11.61 3.50 12.46
CA SER A 126 10.99 2.23 12.05
C SER A 126 9.47 2.26 12.23
N PHE A 127 8.97 2.77 13.36
CA PHE A 127 7.53 2.95 13.57
C PHE A 127 6.91 3.91 12.55
N TYR A 128 7.59 5.01 12.23
CA TYR A 128 7.14 5.96 11.22
C TYR A 128 7.04 5.28 9.84
N VAL A 129 8.05 4.52 9.41
CA VAL A 129 8.04 3.80 8.13
C VAL A 129 6.88 2.82 8.07
N ILE A 130 6.68 2.00 9.11
CA ILE A 130 5.56 1.04 9.18
C ILE A 130 4.22 1.77 9.12
N TYR A 131 4.07 2.86 9.86
CA TYR A 131 2.86 3.68 9.88
C TYR A 131 2.56 4.25 8.48
N SER A 132 3.55 4.90 7.84
CA SER A 132 3.38 5.51 6.52
C SER A 132 3.00 4.50 5.45
N ILE A 133 3.61 3.31 5.47
CA ILE A 133 3.28 2.24 4.53
C ILE A 133 1.85 1.75 4.78
N ASN A 134 1.46 1.52 6.04
CA ASN A 134 0.13 1.03 6.37
C ASN A 134 -0.97 2.06 6.09
N ASP A 135 -0.73 3.34 6.35
CA ASP A 135 -1.68 4.44 6.10
C ASP A 135 -2.01 4.56 4.62
N ARG A 136 -1.00 4.43 3.75
CA ARG A 136 -1.18 4.58 2.30
C ARG A 136 -1.61 3.31 1.60
N LEU A 137 -1.07 2.16 1.99
CA LEU A 137 -1.39 0.88 1.33
C LEU A 137 -2.56 0.15 1.99
N GLU A 138 -3.03 0.63 3.14
CA GLU A 138 -4.13 0.04 3.91
C GLU A 138 -3.94 -1.45 4.22
N ILE A 139 -2.72 -1.86 4.54
CA ILE A 139 -2.40 -3.28 4.80
C ILE A 139 -3.28 -3.85 5.92
N SER A 140 -3.54 -3.06 6.97
CA SER A 140 -4.40 -3.47 8.07
C SER A 140 -5.86 -3.68 7.65
N SER A 141 -6.39 -2.87 6.72
CA SER A 141 -7.75 -3.08 6.21
C SER A 141 -7.79 -4.35 5.38
N PHE A 142 -6.81 -4.56 4.49
CA PHE A 142 -6.69 -5.79 3.72
C PHE A 142 -6.66 -7.04 4.59
N ILE A 143 -5.84 -7.06 5.66
CA ILE A 143 -5.75 -8.22 6.56
C ILE A 143 -7.09 -8.46 7.27
N ARG A 144 -7.75 -7.39 7.73
CA ARG A 144 -9.06 -7.50 8.37
C ARG A 144 -10.10 -8.05 7.41
N ASP A 145 -10.16 -7.51 6.20
CA ASP A 145 -11.13 -7.91 5.17
C ASP A 145 -10.88 -9.33 4.67
N TYR A 146 -9.61 -9.74 4.57
CA TYR A 146 -9.23 -11.11 4.21
C TYR A 146 -9.66 -12.12 5.29
N ASN A 147 -9.64 -11.72 6.55
CA ASN A 147 -10.07 -12.56 7.67
C ASN A 147 -11.58 -12.47 7.95
N SER A 148 -12.27 -11.44 7.45
CA SER A 148 -13.73 -11.37 7.47
C SER A 148 -14.27 -12.19 6.29
N GLY A 149 -14.65 -13.43 6.55
CA GLY A 149 -15.44 -14.21 5.60
C GLY A 149 -16.83 -13.60 5.43
N THR A 150 -17.41 -13.75 4.24
CA THR A 150 -18.84 -13.55 4.02
C THR A 150 -19.51 -14.90 3.90
N GLU A 151 -20.57 -15.12 4.66
CA GLU A 151 -21.37 -16.35 4.60
C GLU A 151 -22.44 -16.25 3.51
N ILE A 152 -22.45 -15.20 2.67
CA ILE A 152 -23.51 -14.98 1.68
C ILE A 152 -23.71 -16.21 0.79
N TYR A 153 -22.62 -16.80 0.30
CA TYR A 153 -22.70 -18.00 -0.52
C TYR A 153 -22.85 -19.27 0.31
N ASP A 154 -22.37 -19.31 1.55
CA ASP A 154 -22.51 -20.51 2.39
C ASP A 154 -23.96 -20.67 2.90
N GLU A 155 -24.63 -19.57 3.20
CA GLU A 155 -26.01 -19.54 3.73
C GLU A 155 -27.07 -19.41 2.64
N TYR A 156 -26.87 -18.53 1.65
CA TYR A 156 -27.92 -18.19 0.68
C TYR A 156 -27.74 -18.80 -0.70
N TYR A 157 -26.61 -19.44 -0.99
CA TYR A 157 -26.48 -20.15 -2.26
C TYR A 157 -27.38 -21.38 -2.26
N VAL A 158 -28.43 -21.33 -3.07
CA VAL A 158 -29.27 -22.48 -3.35
C VAL A 158 -28.81 -23.08 -4.68
N LYS A 159 -28.29 -24.31 -4.63
CA LYS A 159 -27.97 -25.05 -5.84
C LYS A 159 -29.26 -25.21 -6.66
N PRO A 160 -29.28 -24.80 -7.94
CA PRO A 160 -30.49 -24.92 -8.75
C PRO A 160 -30.83 -26.41 -8.95
N ASP A 161 -32.09 -26.75 -8.66
CA ASP A 161 -32.67 -28.03 -9.03
C ASP A 161 -33.31 -27.91 -10.41
N VAL A 162 -32.57 -28.37 -11.42
CA VAL A 162 -33.00 -28.28 -12.83
C VAL A 162 -34.24 -29.15 -13.08
N GLU A 163 -34.43 -30.23 -12.31
CA GLU A 163 -35.59 -31.12 -12.45
C GLU A 163 -36.88 -30.46 -11.93
N ALA A 164 -36.77 -29.52 -11.00
CA ALA A 164 -37.88 -28.73 -10.48
C ALA A 164 -38.32 -27.59 -11.42
N ILE A 165 -37.56 -27.28 -12.48
CA ILE A 165 -37.90 -26.21 -13.43
C ILE A 165 -38.93 -26.75 -14.44
N THR A 166 -40.21 -26.68 -14.08
CA THR A 166 -41.33 -27.05 -14.97
C THR A 166 -42.00 -25.81 -15.55
N CYS A 167 -42.35 -25.83 -16.84
CA CYS A 167 -43.03 -24.73 -17.53
C CYS A 167 -44.26 -25.23 -18.28
N ASP A 168 -45.44 -24.78 -17.88
CA ASP A 168 -46.71 -25.17 -18.52
C ASP A 168 -46.85 -24.65 -19.95
N ARG A 169 -46.17 -23.54 -20.27
CA ARG A 169 -46.19 -22.89 -21.59
C ARG A 169 -44.79 -22.41 -21.95
N PRO A 170 -43.98 -23.27 -22.60
CA PRO A 170 -42.61 -22.92 -22.94
C PRO A 170 -42.57 -21.68 -23.83
N LYS A 171 -41.68 -20.74 -23.49
CA LYS A 171 -41.38 -19.54 -24.28
C LYS A 171 -39.92 -19.60 -24.74
N ASN A 172 -39.65 -19.03 -25.90
CA ASN A 172 -38.27 -18.82 -26.34
C ASN A 172 -37.66 -17.67 -25.54
N LEU A 173 -36.49 -17.90 -24.95
CA LEU A 173 -35.68 -16.87 -24.29
C LEU A 173 -34.41 -16.64 -25.11
N ILE A 174 -34.20 -15.40 -25.55
CA ILE A 174 -32.93 -14.95 -26.09
C ILE A 174 -32.30 -14.08 -25.00
N TYR A 175 -31.19 -14.55 -24.42
CA TYR A 175 -30.44 -13.82 -23.41
C TYR A 175 -29.12 -13.34 -24.00
N ILE A 176 -28.97 -12.03 -24.12
CA ILE A 176 -27.78 -11.39 -24.70
C ILE A 176 -27.02 -10.71 -23.56
N TYR A 177 -25.84 -11.24 -23.26
CA TYR A 177 -24.88 -10.60 -22.37
C TYR A 177 -23.84 -9.85 -23.21
N MET A 178 -23.56 -8.61 -22.84
CA MET A 178 -22.56 -7.78 -23.50
C MET A 178 -21.51 -7.36 -22.48
N GLU A 179 -20.24 -7.50 -22.83
CA GLU A 179 -19.12 -7.03 -22.02
C GLU A 179 -18.84 -5.55 -22.31
N SER A 180 -18.53 -4.77 -21.27
CA SER A 180 -18.09 -3.36 -21.36
C SER A 180 -19.04 -2.42 -22.11
N MET A 181 -20.36 -2.59 -21.95
CA MET A 181 -21.35 -1.63 -22.43
C MET A 181 -21.72 -0.64 -21.33
N GLU A 182 -21.80 0.64 -21.68
CA GLU A 182 -22.20 1.73 -20.78
C GLU A 182 -23.30 2.59 -21.41
N THR A 183 -24.21 3.10 -20.59
CA THR A 183 -25.27 4.03 -21.02
C THR A 183 -24.72 5.41 -21.42
N THR A 184 -23.49 5.74 -21.02
CA THR A 184 -22.76 6.97 -21.38
C THR A 184 -22.51 7.12 -22.89
N TYR A 185 -22.62 6.03 -23.68
CA TYR A 185 -22.54 6.08 -25.14
C TYR A 185 -23.78 6.68 -25.82
N ALA A 186 -24.88 6.85 -25.09
CA ALA A 186 -26.05 7.56 -25.59
C ALA A 186 -25.89 9.09 -25.46
N SER A 187 -26.76 9.86 -26.12
CA SER A 187 -26.75 11.32 -26.02
C SER A 187 -27.31 11.80 -24.68
N LYS A 188 -26.95 13.01 -24.27
CA LYS A 188 -27.48 13.64 -23.04
C LYS A 188 -29.00 13.77 -23.02
N GLU A 189 -29.63 13.90 -24.18
CA GLU A 189 -31.09 14.02 -24.29
C GLU A 189 -31.84 12.77 -23.82
N VAL A 190 -31.21 11.60 -23.88
CA VAL A 190 -31.82 10.30 -23.54
C VAL A 190 -31.20 9.69 -22.27
N GLY A 191 -30.47 10.48 -21.49
CA GLY A 191 -29.82 10.04 -20.24
C GLY A 191 -28.39 9.49 -20.40
N GLY A 192 -27.73 9.72 -21.53
CA GLY A 192 -26.31 9.40 -21.71
C GLY A 192 -25.38 10.60 -21.45
N GLU A 193 -24.12 10.51 -21.88
CA GLU A 193 -23.13 11.57 -21.70
C GLU A 193 -22.55 12.10 -23.02
N GLN A 194 -22.92 11.52 -24.17
CA GLN A 194 -22.41 11.99 -25.45
C GLN A 194 -22.97 13.38 -25.78
N PRO A 195 -22.12 14.34 -26.19
CA PRO A 195 -22.53 15.73 -26.39
C PRO A 195 -23.62 15.92 -27.46
N GLU A 196 -23.51 15.19 -28.57
CA GLU A 196 -24.33 15.48 -29.76
C GLU A 196 -24.85 14.22 -30.47
N ILE A 197 -24.13 13.09 -30.38
CA ILE A 197 -24.47 11.88 -31.14
C ILE A 197 -24.73 10.73 -30.17
N ASN A 198 -25.89 10.09 -30.31
CA ASN A 198 -26.14 8.80 -29.67
C ASN A 198 -25.43 7.69 -30.47
N TYR A 199 -24.43 7.05 -29.89
CA TYR A 199 -23.67 5.97 -30.55
C TYR A 199 -24.35 4.61 -30.47
N ILE A 200 -25.37 4.46 -29.62
CA ILE A 200 -26.12 3.22 -29.42
C ILE A 200 -27.63 3.40 -29.70
N PRO A 201 -28.01 4.02 -30.82
CA PRO A 201 -29.40 4.47 -31.06
C PRO A 201 -30.40 3.31 -31.05
N ASN A 202 -30.01 2.14 -31.54
CA ASN A 202 -30.88 0.96 -31.55
C ASN A 202 -31.11 0.39 -30.15
N LEU A 203 -30.10 0.43 -29.27
CA LEU A 203 -30.26 -0.03 -27.89
C LEU A 203 -31.07 0.98 -27.07
N THR A 204 -30.89 2.27 -27.31
CA THR A 204 -31.75 3.31 -26.72
C THR A 204 -33.20 3.14 -27.16
N ALA A 205 -33.47 2.91 -28.44
CA ALA A 205 -34.82 2.66 -28.93
C ALA A 205 -35.44 1.40 -28.30
N LEU A 206 -34.66 0.30 -28.20
CA LEU A 206 -35.13 -0.90 -27.51
C LEU A 206 -35.46 -0.65 -26.03
N ALA A 207 -34.69 0.20 -25.35
CA ALA A 207 -34.96 0.56 -23.95
C ALA A 207 -36.22 1.41 -23.80
N ASP A 208 -36.49 2.32 -24.73
CA ASP A 208 -37.69 3.18 -24.75
C ASP A 208 -38.96 2.40 -25.11
N GLU A 209 -38.86 1.48 -26.08
CA GLU A 209 -39.98 0.68 -26.56
C GLU A 209 -40.35 -0.50 -25.64
N ASN A 210 -39.49 -0.86 -24.68
CA ASN A 210 -39.66 -2.03 -23.82
C ASN A 210 -39.44 -1.71 -22.34
N VAL A 211 -39.36 -2.74 -21.51
CA VAL A 211 -39.04 -2.58 -20.09
C VAL A 211 -37.54 -2.30 -19.95
N SER A 212 -37.22 -1.09 -19.51
CA SER A 212 -35.88 -0.66 -19.11
C SER A 212 -35.84 -0.38 -17.60
N PHE A 213 -34.74 -0.74 -16.95
CA PHE A 213 -34.50 -0.44 -15.54
C PHE A 213 -33.48 0.70 -15.45
N SER A 214 -33.90 1.82 -14.87
CA SER A 214 -33.10 3.04 -14.73
C SER A 214 -33.37 3.70 -13.39
N ASP A 215 -32.41 4.47 -12.87
CA ASP A 215 -32.53 5.31 -11.69
C ASP A 215 -33.01 6.74 -11.99
N GLU A 216 -33.18 7.09 -13.27
CA GLU A 216 -33.68 8.38 -13.76
C GLU A 216 -34.65 8.24 -14.93
N ASP A 217 -35.25 9.36 -15.35
CA ASP A 217 -36.11 9.43 -16.53
C ASP A 217 -35.24 9.27 -17.80
N GLY A 218 -35.24 8.07 -18.40
CA GLY A 218 -34.43 7.71 -19.56
C GLY A 218 -33.41 6.61 -19.25
N LEU A 219 -32.29 6.58 -19.97
CA LEU A 219 -31.17 5.71 -19.62
C LEU A 219 -30.48 6.23 -18.35
N GLY A 220 -29.93 5.33 -17.54
CA GLY A 220 -29.26 5.67 -16.27
C GLY A 220 -28.25 4.61 -15.84
N GLY A 221 -27.92 4.57 -14.54
CA GLY A 221 -27.14 3.52 -13.90
C GLY A 221 -25.61 3.62 -14.04
N PHE A 222 -25.10 4.61 -14.78
CA PHE A 222 -23.65 4.89 -14.88
C PHE A 222 -23.10 5.72 -13.72
N ILE A 223 -23.99 6.29 -12.89
CA ILE A 223 -23.60 7.11 -11.76
C ILE A 223 -23.18 6.19 -10.61
N SER A 224 -21.95 6.36 -10.10
CA SER A 224 -21.54 5.66 -8.88
C SER A 224 -22.45 6.04 -7.71
N ALA A 225 -22.88 5.04 -6.95
CA ALA A 225 -23.57 5.25 -5.67
C ALA A 225 -22.71 6.17 -4.79
N LYS A 226 -23.23 7.37 -4.49
CA LYS A 226 -22.58 8.29 -3.55
C LYS A 226 -22.82 7.77 -2.14
N ASN A 227 -21.74 7.49 -1.39
CA ASN A 227 -21.74 7.05 0.01
C ASN A 227 -22.13 5.59 0.27
N THR A 228 -21.54 4.64 -0.45
CA THR A 228 -21.42 3.25 0.02
C THR A 228 -20.02 2.95 0.48
#